data_AF-A0AAV8X0J2-F1
#
_entry.id   AF-A0AAV8X0J2-F1
#
_cell.length_a   1.000
_cell.length_b   1.000
_cell.length_c   1.000
_cell.angle_alpha   90.00
_cell.angle_beta   90.00
_cell.angle_gamma   90.00
#
_symmetry.space_group_name_H-M   'P 1'
#
loop_
_entity.id
_entity.type
_entity.pdbx_description
1 polymer ?
#
loop_
_entity_poly.entity_id
_entity_poly.type
_entity_poly.pdbx_seq_one_letter_code
_entity_poly.pdbx_strand_id
1 'polypeptide(L)' 'MAKFKTTGSVNNLPTPIRQRNARSAENIAAVRVSVQENLRQSIPRRTQELGLWQTTTFHRDLGLHLYKIQLTRELKHSN' A
#
# COMPACT_ATOMS: atom_id res chain seq x y z
N MET A 1 -28.73 24.05 -11.09
CA MET A 1 -29.16 22.72 -11.60
C MET A 1 -28.08 22.00 -12.40
N ALA A 2 -27.36 22.65 -13.31
CA ALA A 2 -26.33 22.00 -14.16
C ALA A 2 -25.29 21.19 -13.36
N LYS A 3 -24.64 21.81 -12.37
CA LYS A 3 -23.62 21.18 -11.51
C LYS A 3 -24.08 19.90 -10.80
N PHE A 4 -25.34 19.85 -10.34
CA PHE A 4 -25.86 18.65 -9.68
C PHE A 4 -25.96 17.49 -10.67
N LYS A 5 -26.35 17.75 -11.92
CA LYS A 5 -26.41 16.71 -12.96
C LYS A 5 -25.02 16.19 -13.34
N THR A 6 -23.98 17.03 -13.31
CA THR A 6 -22.62 16.63 -13.67
C THR A 6 -21.86 15.97 -12.52
N THR A 7 -21.93 16.54 -11.32
CA THR A 7 -21.08 16.16 -10.18
C THR A 7 -21.85 15.37 -9.10
N GLY A 8 -23.18 15.36 -9.14
CA GLY A 8 -24.01 14.71 -8.12
C GLY A 8 -24.03 15.44 -6.77
N SER A 9 -23.45 16.65 -6.70
CA SER A 9 -23.32 17.42 -5.46
C SER A 9 -23.95 18.81 -5.58
N VAL A 10 -24.74 19.18 -4.57
CA VAL A 10 -25.30 20.53 -4.42
C VAL A 10 -24.27 21.47 -3.76
N ASN A 11 -23.39 20.94 -2.91
CA ASN A 11 -22.43 21.71 -2.13
C ASN A 11 -21.34 22.35 -2.99
N ASN A 12 -21.08 23.65 -2.80
CA ASN A 12 -20.06 24.42 -3.52
C ASN A 12 -18.63 24.14 -3.05
N LEU A 13 -18.48 23.49 -1.90
CA LEU A 13 -17.18 23.10 -1.36
C LEU A 13 -16.77 21.73 -1.88
N PRO A 14 -15.47 21.53 -2.22
CA PRO A 14 -14.97 20.21 -2.52
C PRO A 14 -15.11 19.31 -1.29
N THR A 15 -15.56 18.07 -1.48
CA THR A 15 -15.62 17.10 -0.39
C THR A 15 -14.19 16.82 0.08
N PRO A 16 -13.88 16.97 1.38
CA PRO A 16 -12.54 16.72 1.88
C PRO A 16 -12.21 15.23 1.70
N ILE A 17 -11.29 14.93 0.80
CA ILE A 17 -10.77 13.58 0.62
C ILE A 17 -9.77 13.33 1.75
N ARG A 18 -10.04 12.32 2.58
CA ARG A 18 -9.10 11.89 3.61
C ARG A 18 -7.81 11.39 2.96
N GLN A 19 -6.75 12.18 3.07
CA GLN A 19 -5.40 11.76 2.69
C GLN A 19 -4.92 10.69 3.67
N ARG A 20 -4.56 9.52 3.15
CA ARG A 20 -3.96 8.45 3.96
C ARG A 20 -2.45 8.68 4.01
N ASN A 21 -1.96 9.41 5.01
CA ASN A 21 -0.53 9.74 5.17
C ASN A 21 0.37 8.51 5.11
N ALA A 22 -0.09 7.37 5.64
CA ALA A 22 0.67 6.13 5.60
C ALA A 22 0.88 5.58 4.17
N ARG A 23 -0.03 5.84 3.21
CA ARG A 23 0.09 5.42 1.80
C ARG A 23 0.62 6.54 0.89
N SER A 24 1.49 7.40 1.40
CA SER A 24 2.21 8.34 0.54
C SER A 24 3.05 7.57 -0.50
N ALA A 25 3.35 8.21 -1.63
CA ALA A 25 4.20 7.63 -2.67
C ALA A 25 5.59 7.28 -2.13
N GLU A 26 6.12 8.10 -1.21
CA GLU A 26 7.39 7.87 -0.52
C GLU A 26 7.36 6.60 0.32
N ASN A 27 6.32 6.39 1.12
CA ASN A 27 6.19 5.19 1.95
C ASN A 27 6.04 3.93 1.08
N ILE A 28 5.30 4.02 -0.02
CA ILE A 28 5.17 2.92 -0.99
C ILE A 28 6.54 2.60 -1.61
N ALA A 29 7.31 3.62 -2.00
CA ALA A 29 8.66 3.44 -2.55
C ALA A 29 9.61 2.81 -1.51
N ALA A 30 9.60 3.29 -0.27
CA ALA A 30 10.41 2.72 0.82
C ALA A 30 10.08 1.25 1.08
N VAL A 31 8.79 0.90 1.13
CA VAL A 31 8.35 -0.50 1.27
C VAL A 31 8.79 -1.34 0.06
N ARG A 32 8.72 -0.81 -1.17
CA ARG A 32 9.20 -1.51 -2.39
C ARG A 32 10.69 -1.81 -2.32
N VAL A 33 11.51 -0.84 -1.93
CA VAL A 33 12.96 -1.02 -1.76
C VAL A 33 13.26 -2.09 -0.71
N SER A 34 12.61 -2.01 0.45
CA SER A 34 12.75 -3.02 1.52
C SER A 34 12.31 -4.43 1.08
N VAL A 35 11.29 -4.54 0.23
CA VAL A 35 10.87 -5.82 -0.36
C VAL A 35 11.96 -6.40 -1.25
N GLN A 36 12.60 -5.57 -2.07
CA GLN A 36 13.64 -5.98 -3.01
C GLN A 36 14.93 -6.39 -2.27
N GLU A 37 15.31 -5.68 -1.22
CA GLU A 37 16.47 -6.00 -0.39
C GLU A 37 16.30 -7.32 0.37
N ASN A 38 15.14 -7.50 1.02
CA ASN A 38 14.95 -8.60 1.97
C ASN A 38 13.65 -9.34 1.75
N LEU A 39 13.51 -10.02 0.60
CA LEU A 39 12.29 -10.73 0.16
C LEU A 39 11.65 -11.63 1.23
N ARG A 40 12.42 -12.22 2.15
CA ARG A 40 11.96 -13.15 3.20
C ARG A 40 11.20 -12.48 4.34
N GLN A 41 11.34 -11.17 4.51
CA GLN A 41 10.73 -10.45 5.61
C GLN A 41 9.25 -10.17 5.35
N SER A 42 8.42 -10.30 6.38
CA SER A 42 6.99 -10.05 6.24
C SER A 42 6.68 -8.56 6.11
N ILE A 43 5.63 -8.21 5.37
CA ILE A 43 5.22 -6.81 5.21
C ILE A 43 4.95 -6.13 6.56
N PRO A 44 4.24 -6.74 7.54
CA PRO A 44 4.01 -6.10 8.84
C PRO A 44 5.30 -5.75 9.59
N ARG A 45 6.33 -6.60 9.47
CA ARG A 45 7.62 -6.36 10.12
C ARG A 45 8.37 -5.22 9.43
N ARG A 46 8.33 -5.15 8.09
CA ARG A 46 8.92 -4.05 7.32
C ARG A 46 8.22 -2.72 7.61
N THR A 47 6.89 -2.70 7.68
CA THR A 47 6.16 -1.46 8.03
C THR A 47 6.52 -0.98 9.43
N GLN A 48 6.69 -1.87 10.39
CA GLN A 48 7.14 -1.50 11.73
C GLN A 48 8.55 -0.88 11.72
N GLU A 49 9.49 -1.46 10.97
CA GLU A 49 10.86 -0.93 10.84
C GLU A 49 10.90 0.42 10.14
N LEU A 50 9.98 0.67 9.21
CA LEU A 50 9.83 1.96 8.52
C LEU A 50 9.01 2.98 9.33
N GLY A 51 8.60 2.66 10.57
CA GLY A 51 7.77 3.53 11.40
C GLY A 51 6.34 3.72 10.89
N LEU A 52 5.89 2.85 10.00
CA LEU A 52 4.56 2.86 9.39
C LEU A 52 3.59 2.00 10.18
N TRP A 53 2.32 2.38 10.14
CA TRP A 53 1.30 1.69 10.94
C TRP A 53 1.01 0.29 10.38
N GLN A 54 1.20 -0.76 11.18
CA GLN A 54 1.14 -2.17 10.77
C GLN A 54 -0.18 -2.59 10.09
N THR A 55 -1.29 -1.94 10.42
CA THR A 55 -2.63 -2.24 9.85
C THR A 55 -2.79 -1.79 8.40
N THR A 56 -1.83 -1.03 7.87
CA THR A 56 -1.90 -0.55 6.49
C THR A 56 -1.55 -1.65 5.49
N THR A 57 -2.54 -2.01 4.68
CA THR A 57 -2.41 -3.04 3.64
C THR A 57 -1.68 -2.47 2.42
N PHE A 58 -0.36 -2.65 2.34
CA PHE A 58 0.45 -2.25 1.17
C PHE A 58 0.47 -3.29 0.04
N HIS A 59 -0.01 -4.51 0.26
CA HIS A 59 0.01 -5.59 -0.73
C HIS A 59 -0.61 -5.18 -2.09
N ARG A 60 -1.65 -4.35 -2.07
CA ARG A 60 -2.32 -3.82 -3.27
C ARG A 60 -1.43 -2.83 -4.03
N ASP A 61 -0.76 -1.94 -3.31
CA ASP A 61 0.08 -0.88 -3.89
C ASP A 61 1.42 -1.44 -4.43
N LEU A 62 1.84 -2.59 -3.91
CA LEU A 62 3.03 -3.32 -4.36
C LEU A 62 2.75 -4.21 -5.58
N GLY A 63 1.47 -4.40 -5.96
CA GLY A 63 1.10 -5.34 -7.03
C GLY A 63 1.44 -6.81 -6.71
N LEU A 64 1.73 -7.12 -5.44
CA LEU A 64 2.11 -8.45 -4.99
C LEU A 64 0.87 -9.18 -4.49
N HIS A 65 0.48 -10.24 -5.20
CA HIS A 65 -0.56 -11.13 -4.70
C HIS A 65 -0.02 -11.88 -3.48
N LEU A 66 -0.79 -11.97 -2.39
CA LEU A 66 -0.38 -12.62 -1.13
C LEU A 66 0.28 -14.00 -1.36
N TYR A 67 -0.22 -14.78 -2.31
CA TYR A 67 0.33 -16.10 -2.65
C TYR A 67 1.72 -16.05 -3.30
N LYS A 68 2.04 -14.99 -4.06
CA LYS A 68 3.37 -14.82 -4.70
C LYS A 68 4.46 -14.55 -3.65
N ILE A 69 4.11 -13.97 -2.51
CA ILE A 69 5.02 -13.77 -1.36
C ILE A 69 5.34 -15.12 -0.69
N GLN A 70 4.37 -16.05 -0.65
CA GLN A 70 4.60 -17.43 -0.21
C GLN A 70 5.41 -18.24 -1.23
N LEU A 71 5.16 -18.10 -2.53
CA LEU A 71 5.87 -18.86 -3.57
C LEU A 71 7.39 -18.58 -3.59
N THR A 72 7.82 -17.34 -3.35
CA THR A 72 9.27 -17.02 -3.22
C THR A 72 9.90 -17.59 -1.95
N ARG A 73 9.10 -17.90 -0.92
CA ARG A 73 9.56 -18.57 0.31
C ARG A 73 9.87 -20.05 0.06
N GLU A 74 9.10 -20.70 -0.80
CA GLU A 74 9.23 -22.13 -1.14
C GLU A 74 10.32 -22.39 -2.20
N LEU A 75 10.47 -21.51 -3.20
CA LEU A 75 11.51 -21.66 -4.24
C LEU A 75 12.96 -21.53 -3.72
N LYS A 76 13.15 -21.08 -2.48
CA LYS A 76 14.48 -21.02 -1.82
C LYS A 76 14.71 -22.17 -0.82
N HIS A 77 13.94 -23.25 -0.87
CA HIS A 77 14.09 -24.40 0.03
C HIS A 77 14.61 -25.70 -0.63
N SER A 78 15.24 -25.62 -1.80
CA SER A 78 15.99 -26.75 -2.38
C SER A 78 17.47 -26.39 -2.52
N ASN A 79 18.27 -26.98 -1.60
CA ASN A 79 19.73 -27.14 -1.54
C ASN A 79 20.60 -25.89 -1.36
#